data_AF-A0A9E3MTJ7-F1
#
_entry.id   AF-A0A9E3MTJ7-F1
#
_cell.length_a   1.000
_cell.length_b   1.000
_cell.length_c   1.000
_cell.angle_alpha   90.00
_cell.angle_beta   90.00
_cell.angle_gamma   90.00
#
_symmetry.space_group_name_H-M   'P 1'
#
loop_
_entity.id
_entity.type
_entity.pdbx_description
1 polymer ?
#
loop_
_entity_poly.entity_id
_entity_poly.type
_entity_poly.pdbx_seq_one_letter_code
_entity_poly.pdbx_strand_id
1 'polypeptide(L)'
;SPVSPDAVQLMTSFIMPGYQGQGLGRVMVQTVAKDLLQRGFKAIEACGDARWKEPACLLPADHLLAVGFKTVRHHPAYPRLRLELRTTLSWKEDVEMALDRLLGAVQKEPALRPL
;
A
#
# COMPACT_ATOMS: atom_id res chain seq x y z
N SER A 1 -17.66 -9.38 -11.37
CA SER A 1 -18.14 -8.56 -10.24
C SER A 1 -17.46 -7.21 -10.28
N PRO A 2 -18.16 -6.12 -9.96
CA PRO A 2 -17.58 -4.79 -9.92
C PRO A 2 -16.47 -4.67 -8.85
N VAL A 3 -15.70 -3.59 -8.96
CA VAL A 3 -14.69 -3.17 -7.97
C VAL A 3 -15.39 -2.82 -6.66
N SER A 4 -14.72 -3.11 -5.55
CA SER A 4 -15.27 -2.78 -4.23
C SER A 4 -15.43 -1.27 -4.07
N PRO A 5 -16.47 -0.79 -3.37
CA PRO A 5 -16.77 0.65 -3.26
C PRO A 5 -15.69 1.46 -2.52
N ASP A 6 -14.81 0.79 -1.78
CA ASP A 6 -13.71 1.39 -1.02
C ASP A 6 -12.37 1.36 -1.78
N ALA A 7 -12.37 0.87 -3.02
CA ALA A 7 -11.19 0.64 -3.82
C ALA A 7 -11.23 1.42 -5.14
N VAL A 8 -10.04 1.73 -5.64
CA VAL A 8 -9.86 2.17 -7.03
C VAL A 8 -9.41 1.00 -7.91
N GLN A 9 -9.77 1.03 -9.20
CA GLN A 9 -9.30 0.05 -10.18
C GLN A 9 -7.97 0.50 -10.79
N LEU A 10 -6.93 -0.31 -10.63
CA LEU A 10 -5.76 -0.25 -11.49
C LEU A 10 -6.08 -0.99 -12.80
N MET A 11 -6.17 -0.24 -13.90
CA MET A 11 -6.48 -0.81 -15.21
C MET A 11 -5.21 -1.24 -15.97
N THR A 12 -4.19 -0.40 -15.99
CA THR A 12 -2.93 -0.67 -16.69
C THR A 12 -1.78 0.11 -16.05
N SER A 13 -0.55 -0.33 -16.30
CA SER A 13 0.68 0.39 -15.99
C SER A 13 1.77 -0.03 -16.97
N PHE A 14 2.71 0.87 -17.25
CA PHE A 14 3.76 0.58 -18.22
C PHE A 14 5.07 1.23 -17.81
N ILE A 15 6.14 0.47 -17.97
CA ILE A 15 7.52 0.95 -17.82
C ILE A 15 8.21 0.67 -19.13
N MET A 16 8.77 1.72 -19.73
CA MET A 16 9.57 1.64 -20.94
C MET A 16 10.66 0.57 -20.78
N PRO A 17 10.89 -0.32 -21.77
CA PRO A 17 11.79 -1.46 -21.65
C PRO A 17 13.18 -1.14 -21.08
N GLY A 18 13.79 -0.01 -21.48
CA GLY A 18 15.10 0.44 -20.97
C GLY A 18 15.14 0.79 -19.48
N TYR A 19 14.00 0.85 -18.80
CA TYR A 19 13.88 1.20 -17.38
C TYR A 19 13.33 0.05 -16.51
N GLN A 20 13.08 -1.12 -17.11
CA GLN A 20 12.58 -2.29 -16.38
C GLN A 20 13.68 -2.92 -15.51
N GLY A 21 13.29 -3.73 -14.52
CA GLY A 21 14.23 -4.39 -13.60
C GLY A 21 14.83 -3.50 -12.51
N GLN A 22 14.55 -2.20 -12.50
CA GLN A 22 15.13 -1.22 -11.56
C GLN A 22 14.24 -0.93 -10.34
N GLY A 23 13.19 -1.73 -10.13
CA GLY A 23 12.24 -1.54 -9.02
C GLY A 23 11.21 -0.42 -9.21
N LEU A 24 11.19 0.26 -10.36
CA LEU A 24 10.26 1.37 -10.65
C LEU A 24 8.78 0.98 -10.53
N GLY A 25 8.41 -0.26 -10.86
CA GLY A 25 7.02 -0.71 -10.70
C GLY A 25 6.55 -0.68 -9.25
N ARG A 26 7.43 -1.07 -8.31
CA ARG A 26 7.15 -0.99 -6.88
C ARG A 26 7.03 0.47 -6.43
N VAL A 27 7.94 1.34 -6.87
CA VAL A 27 7.91 2.78 -6.53
C VAL A 27 6.62 3.43 -7.04
N MET A 28 6.19 3.10 -8.27
CA MET A 28 4.96 3.60 -8.86
C MET A 28 3.74 3.18 -8.03
N VAL A 29 3.61 1.90 -7.70
CA VAL A 29 2.52 1.39 -6.85
C VAL A 29 2.51 2.05 -5.47
N GLN A 30 3.68 2.20 -4.84
CA GLN A 30 3.79 2.85 -3.53
C GLN A 30 3.42 4.33 -3.55
N THR A 31 3.80 5.04 -4.62
CA THR A 31 3.47 6.46 -4.80
C THR A 31 1.97 6.64 -4.96
N VAL A 32 1.33 5.82 -5.80
CA VAL A 32 -0.13 5.82 -5.99
C VAL A 32 -0.84 5.43 -4.69
N ALA A 33 -0.36 4.40 -3.98
CA ALA A 33 -0.91 3.99 -2.68
C ALA A 33 -0.90 5.14 -1.67
N LYS A 34 0.19 5.92 -1.61
CA LYS A 34 0.30 7.09 -0.72
C LYS A 34 -0.69 8.20 -1.09
N ASP A 35 -0.84 8.51 -2.39
CA ASP A 35 -1.83 9.50 -2.86
C ASP A 35 -3.27 9.06 -2.55
N LEU A 36 -3.59 7.78 -2.76
CA LEU A 36 -4.93 7.25 -2.50
C LEU A 36 -5.29 7.18 -1.02
N LEU A 37 -4.31 6.91 -0.15
CA LEU A 37 -4.49 7.03 1.30
C LEU A 37 -4.92 8.44 1.70
N GLN A 38 -4.28 9.47 1.14
CA GLN A 38 -4.64 10.88 1.40
C GLN A 38 -6.02 11.25 0.87
N ARG A 39 -6.51 10.52 -0.14
CA ARG A 39 -7.86 10.67 -0.73
C ARG A 39 -8.93 9.82 -0.04
N GLY A 40 -8.57 9.06 1.00
CA GLY A 40 -9.51 8.27 1.80
C GLY A 40 -9.86 6.88 1.25
N PHE A 41 -9.26 6.44 0.14
CA PHE A 41 -9.45 5.09 -0.37
C PHE A 41 -8.76 4.05 0.51
N LYS A 42 -9.30 2.84 0.54
CA LYS A 42 -8.82 1.74 1.39
C LYS A 42 -8.04 0.70 0.62
N ALA A 43 -8.22 0.61 -0.69
CA ALA A 43 -7.53 -0.37 -1.50
C ALA A 43 -7.31 0.05 -2.96
N ILE A 44 -6.39 -0.66 -3.59
CA ILE A 44 -6.27 -0.74 -5.05
C ILE A 44 -6.67 -2.14 -5.47
N GLU A 45 -7.54 -2.28 -6.44
CA GLU A 45 -7.92 -3.56 -7.04
C GLU A 45 -7.45 -3.66 -8.49
N ALA A 46 -7.08 -4.86 -8.91
CA ALA A 46 -6.55 -5.14 -10.24
C ALA A 46 -7.07 -6.49 -10.75
N CYS A 47 -7.28 -6.59 -12.06
CA CYS A 47 -7.31 -7.88 -12.75
C CYS A 47 -5.89 -8.14 -13.26
N GLY A 48 -5.25 -9.20 -12.79
CA GLY A 48 -3.94 -9.62 -13.28
C GLY A 48 -4.07 -10.64 -14.40
N ASP A 49 -2.96 -10.93 -15.09
CA ASP A 49 -2.82 -12.07 -15.99
C ASP A 49 -1.85 -13.09 -15.39
N ALA A 50 -2.38 -14.26 -15.02
CA ALA A 50 -1.63 -15.39 -14.46
C ALA A 50 -0.89 -16.21 -15.54
N ARG A 51 -1.13 -15.93 -16.82
CA ARG A 51 -0.52 -16.59 -17.98
C ARG A 51 0.28 -15.62 -18.83
N TRP A 52 0.68 -14.49 -18.24
CA TRP A 52 1.38 -13.42 -18.91
C TRP A 52 2.65 -13.92 -19.60
N LYS A 53 2.88 -13.49 -20.85
CA LYS A 53 4.06 -13.86 -21.65
C LYS A 53 4.78 -12.67 -22.27
N GLU A 54 4.03 -11.61 -22.57
CA GLU A 54 4.52 -10.42 -23.25
C GLU A 54 3.69 -9.20 -22.84
N PRO A 55 4.21 -7.97 -23.01
CA PRO A 55 3.50 -6.75 -22.67
C PRO A 55 2.09 -6.66 -23.28
N ALA A 56 1.10 -6.43 -22.44
CA ALA A 56 -0.31 -6.38 -22.80
C ALA A 56 -1.06 -5.36 -21.92
N CYS A 57 -2.38 -5.27 -22.10
CA CYS A 57 -3.24 -4.38 -21.32
C CYS A 57 -3.23 -4.74 -19.81
N LEU A 58 -3.35 -6.04 -19.50
CA LEU A 58 -3.33 -6.56 -18.13
C LEU A 58 -1.90 -6.77 -17.64
N LEU A 59 -1.70 -6.52 -16.35
CA LEU A 59 -0.41 -6.67 -15.69
C LEU A 59 -0.16 -8.13 -15.29
N PRO A 60 1.11 -8.57 -15.27
CA PRO A 60 1.47 -9.89 -14.76
C PRO A 60 0.97 -10.06 -13.32
N ALA A 61 0.24 -11.15 -13.05
CA ALA A 61 -0.30 -11.39 -11.71
C ALA A 61 0.81 -11.60 -10.67
N ASP A 62 1.92 -12.24 -11.06
CA ASP A 62 3.13 -12.40 -10.26
C ASP A 62 3.78 -11.06 -9.91
N HIS A 63 3.84 -10.10 -10.84
CA HIS A 63 4.28 -8.74 -10.55
C HIS A 63 3.39 -8.07 -9.50
N LEU A 64 2.07 -8.13 -9.67
CA LEU A 64 1.10 -7.55 -8.71
C LEU A 64 1.26 -8.18 -7.31
N LEU A 65 1.44 -9.50 -7.24
CA LEU A 65 1.71 -10.22 -5.98
C LEU A 65 3.04 -9.77 -5.36
N ALA A 66 4.09 -9.62 -6.16
CA ALA A 66 5.42 -9.20 -5.71
C ALA A 66 5.43 -7.78 -5.14
N VAL A 67 4.58 -6.88 -5.64
CA VAL A 67 4.45 -5.50 -5.12
C VAL A 67 3.41 -5.37 -3.98
N GLY A 68 2.87 -6.50 -3.50
CA GLY A 68 2.11 -6.56 -2.25
C GLY A 68 0.62 -6.82 -2.40
N PHE A 69 0.10 -6.93 -3.62
CA PHE A 69 -1.30 -7.33 -3.80
C PHE A 69 -1.52 -8.77 -3.30
N LYS A 70 -2.77 -9.08 -2.97
CA LYS A 70 -3.24 -10.42 -2.62
C LYS A 70 -4.37 -10.84 -3.52
N THR A 71 -4.42 -12.11 -3.89
CA THR A 71 -5.55 -12.68 -4.63
C THR A 71 -6.79 -12.68 -3.74
N VAL A 72 -7.82 -11.94 -4.15
CA VAL A 72 -9.12 -11.89 -3.45
C VAL A 72 -10.21 -12.69 -4.16
N ARG A 73 -9.97 -13.02 -5.44
CA ARG A 73 -10.77 -14.01 -6.17
C ARG A 73 -9.87 -14.80 -7.09
N HIS A 74 -9.87 -16.12 -6.90
CA HIS A 74 -9.18 -17.03 -7.79
C HIS A 74 -9.82 -17.06 -9.17
N HIS A 75 -8.98 -17.07 -10.19
CA HIS A 75 -9.36 -17.38 -11.56
C HIS A 75 -8.11 -17.89 -12.30
N PRO A 76 -8.19 -18.93 -13.16
CA PRO A 76 -7.01 -19.56 -13.77
C PRO A 76 -6.21 -18.69 -14.76
N ALA A 77 -6.84 -17.69 -15.37
CA ALA A 77 -6.18 -16.73 -16.26
C ALA A 77 -6.14 -15.32 -15.65
N TYR A 78 -7.29 -14.78 -15.26
CA TYR A 78 -7.43 -13.41 -14.76
C TYR A 78 -7.83 -13.31 -13.27
N PRO A 79 -6.94 -13.64 -12.31
CA PRO A 79 -7.25 -13.49 -10.90
C PRO A 79 -7.54 -12.03 -10.55
N ARG A 80 -8.46 -11.81 -9.61
CA ARG A 80 -8.66 -10.48 -9.03
C ARG A 80 -7.74 -10.33 -7.84
N LEU A 81 -6.97 -9.26 -7.85
CA LEU A 81 -6.01 -8.92 -6.81
C LEU A 81 -6.40 -7.62 -6.12
N ARG A 82 -6.03 -7.50 -4.85
CA ARG A 82 -6.27 -6.33 -4.01
C ARG A 82 -5.04 -5.99 -3.19
N LEU A 83 -4.63 -4.74 -3.20
CA LEU A 83 -3.65 -4.17 -2.30
C LEU A 83 -4.41 -3.36 -1.24
N GLU A 84 -4.42 -3.84 -0.01
CA GLU A 84 -4.95 -3.07 1.12
C GLU A 84 -4.00 -1.92 1.44
N LEU A 85 -4.54 -0.71 1.44
CA LEU A 85 -3.83 0.49 1.88
C LEU A 85 -3.90 0.54 3.41
N ARG A 86 -3.04 -0.24 4.07
CA ARG A 86 -2.89 -0.16 5.53
C ARG A 86 -2.26 1.19 5.90
N THR A 87 -2.86 1.88 6.86
CA THR A 87 -2.27 3.06 7.49
C THR A 87 -1.18 2.62 8.49
N THR A 88 0.01 2.27 8.01
CA THR A 88 1.22 2.38 8.87
C THR A 88 1.48 3.83 9.27
N LEU A 89 0.91 4.81 8.54
CA LEU A 89 0.93 6.22 8.92
C LEU A 89 0.18 6.47 10.23
N SER A 90 -1.08 6.00 10.34
CA SER A 90 -1.85 6.05 11.61
C SER A 90 -1.07 5.37 12.72
N TRP A 91 -0.58 4.14 12.51
CA TRP A 91 0.20 3.45 13.54
C TRP A 91 1.44 4.22 13.99
N LYS A 92 2.23 4.76 13.05
CA LYS A 92 3.42 5.54 13.41
C LYS A 92 3.02 6.83 14.15
N GLU A 93 2.06 7.58 13.64
CA GLU A 93 1.58 8.83 14.27
C GLU A 93 0.96 8.56 15.65
N ASP A 94 0.18 7.50 15.79
CA ASP A 94 -0.43 7.06 17.05
C ASP A 94 0.64 6.58 18.04
N VAL A 95 1.69 5.89 17.58
CA VAL A 95 2.82 5.43 18.40
C VAL A 95 3.70 6.59 18.87
N GLU A 96 4.05 7.51 17.97
CA GLU A 96 4.81 8.72 18.33
C GLU A 96 4.03 9.55 19.36
N MET A 97 2.72 9.72 19.16
CA MET A 97 1.85 10.42 20.12
C MET A 97 1.76 9.69 21.47
N ALA A 98 1.70 8.36 21.48
CA ALA A 98 1.68 7.56 22.71
C ALA A 98 3.02 7.63 23.47
N LEU A 99 4.15 7.66 22.75
CA LEU A 99 5.49 7.83 23.32
C LEU A 99 5.67 9.21 23.95
N ASP A 100 5.27 10.28 23.25
CA ASP A 100 5.33 11.65 23.77
C ASP A 100 4.54 11.82 25.07
N ARG A 101 3.36 11.16 25.18
CA ARG A 101 2.54 11.18 26.40
C ARG A 101 3.21 10.44 27.57
N LEU A 102 3.87 9.31 27.31
CA LEU A 102 4.61 8.58 28.34
C LEU A 102 5.84 9.38 28.82
N LEU A 103 6.59 9.97 27.90
CA LEU A 103 7.78 10.76 28.22
C LEU A 103 7.44 12.08 28.94
N GLY A 104 6.34 12.74 28.55
CA GLY A 104 5.83 13.93 29.22
C GLY A 104 5.28 13.66 30.63
N ALA A 105 4.75 12.47 30.89
CA ALA A 105 4.26 12.07 32.22
C ALA A 105 5.39 11.78 33.22
N VAL A 106 6.61 11.46 32.75
CA VAL A 106 7.79 11.19 33.59
C VAL A 106 8.45 12.47 34.12
N GLN A 107 8.09 13.65 33.61
CA GLN A 107 8.64 14.93 34.06
C GLN A 107 7.68 15.68 35.00
N LYS A 108 7.37 15.12 36.18
CA LYS A 108 6.80 15.89 37.29
C LYS A 108 6.94 15.17 38.63
N GLU A 109 8.09 15.38 39.27
CA GLU A 109 8.14 15.48 40.72
C GLU A 109 9.12 16.62 41.07
N PRO A 110 8.64 17.82 41.43
CA PRO A 110 9.55 18.86 41.90
C PRO A 110 10.06 18.42 43.27
N ALA A 111 11.31 17.99 43.33
CA ALA A 111 12.00 17.76 44.60
C ALA A 111 11.92 19.03 45.45
N LEU A 112 11.16 18.94 46.55
CA LEU A 112 11.05 20.00 47.55
C LEU A 112 12.46 20.38 48.04
N ARG A 113 12.82 21.66 47.93
CA ARG A 113 14.06 22.20 48.50
C ARG A 113 13.85 22.52 49.99
N PRO A 114 14.71 22.05 50.91
CA PRO A 114 14.70 22.54 52.29
C PRO A 114 15.38 23.91 52.39
N LEU A 115 14.90 24.74 53.32
CA LEU A 115 15.48 26.02 53.76
C LEU A 115 16.77 25.80 54.56
#